data_AF-A0A971V332-F1
#
_entry.id   AF-A0A971V332-F1
#
_cell.length_a   1.000
_cell.length_b   1.000
_cell.length_c   1.000
_cell.angle_alpha   90.00
_cell.angle_beta   90.00
_cell.angle_gamma   90.00
#
_symmetry.space_group_name_H-M   'P 1'
#
loop_
_entity.id
_entity.type
_entity.pdbx_description
1 polymer ?
#
loop_
_entity_poly.entity_id
_entity_poly.type
_entity_poly.pdbx_seq_one_letter_code
_entity_poly.pdbx_strand_id
1 'polypeptide(L)'
;MSFLDRFTKGKKETLDKGLEKTKENFFSKITRAVAGKSKVDDDLLDNLEEILVSSDVGVDTTLKIIERIEARVARDKYVGTDELTSLLRDEISLLLTENNSDDLSEFNLPEGKKPYVMMVVGVNGVGKTTTIGKLAYQLKQKGYSVYLGAADTFRAAA
;
A
#
# COMPACT_ATOMS: atom_id res chain seq x y z
N MET A 1 1.89 -0.71 17.67
CA MET A 1 1.07 0.50 17.48
C MET A 1 0.77 0.62 15.99
N SER A 2 -0.48 0.89 15.61
CA SER A 2 -0.95 0.72 14.23
C SER A 2 -0.46 1.87 13.33
N PHE A 3 -0.06 1.54 12.09
CA PHE A 3 0.37 2.43 10.99
C PHE A 3 -0.49 3.70 10.81
N LEU A 4 -1.78 3.63 11.16
CA LEU A 4 -2.75 4.70 10.99
C LEU A 4 -2.74 5.76 12.12
N ASP A 5 -2.12 5.48 13.27
CA ASP A 5 -2.14 6.38 14.43
C ASP A 5 -1.27 7.64 14.25
N ARG A 6 -0.41 7.68 13.21
CA ARG A 6 0.49 8.81 12.91
C ARG A 6 -0.01 9.75 11.81
N PHE A 7 -1.19 9.49 11.24
CA PHE A 7 -1.78 10.37 10.23
C PHE A 7 -2.53 11.53 10.90
N THR A 8 -2.14 12.77 10.62
CA THR A 8 -3.02 13.91 10.92
C THR A 8 -4.34 13.72 10.17
N LYS A 9 -5.46 14.15 10.77
CA LYS A 9 -6.82 13.92 10.23
C LYS A 9 -6.94 14.23 8.72
N GLY A 10 -6.34 15.34 8.27
CA GLY A 10 -6.34 15.70 6.84
C GLY A 10 -5.48 14.79 5.93
N LYS A 11 -4.36 14.24 6.43
CA LYS A 11 -3.57 13.25 5.66
C LYS A 11 -4.32 11.93 5.52
N LYS A 12 -5.06 11.51 6.57
CA LYS A 12 -5.89 10.30 6.53
C LYS A 12 -7.02 10.44 5.52
N GLU A 13 -7.75 11.55 5.55
CA GLU A 13 -8.82 11.84 4.58
C GLU A 13 -8.31 11.86 3.13
N THR A 14 -7.11 12.42 2.89
CA THR A 14 -6.49 12.43 1.56
C THR A 14 -6.13 11.01 1.10
N LEU A 15 -5.61 10.17 1.99
CA LEU A 15 -5.30 8.77 1.70
C LEU A 15 -6.56 7.97 1.41
N ASP A 16 -7.59 8.10 2.25
CA ASP A 16 -8.88 7.43 2.11
C ASP A 16 -9.53 7.79 0.76
N LYS A 17 -9.50 9.08 0.38
CA LYS A 17 -10.00 9.55 -0.92
C LYS A 17 -9.17 9.02 -2.10
N GLY A 18 -7.85 8.93 -1.94
CA GLY A 18 -6.96 8.39 -2.98
C GLY A 18 -7.18 6.90 -3.26
N LEU A 19 -7.60 6.14 -2.24
CA LEU A 19 -7.83 4.70 -2.31
C LEU A 19 -9.31 4.32 -2.50
N GLU A 20 -10.22 5.30 -2.50
CA GLU A 20 -11.68 5.10 -2.53
C GLU A 20 -12.11 4.15 -3.65
N LYS A 21 -11.70 4.40 -4.89
CA LYS A 21 -12.06 3.55 -6.04
C LYS A 21 -11.55 2.12 -5.91
N THR A 22 -10.30 1.95 -5.47
CA THR A 22 -9.72 0.61 -5.26
C THR A 22 -10.47 -0.13 -4.17
N LYS A 23 -10.79 0.57 -3.07
CA LYS A 23 -11.58 0.03 -1.96
C LYS A 23 -12.97 -0.39 -2.42
N GLU A 24 -13.71 0.47 -3.11
CA GLU A 24 -15.06 0.15 -3.61
C GLU A 24 -15.05 -1.07 -4.53
N ASN A 25 -14.13 -1.11 -5.49
CA ASN A 25 -14.00 -2.24 -6.42
C ASN A 25 -13.68 -3.54 -5.68
N PHE A 26 -12.69 -3.52 -4.79
CA PHE A 26 -12.27 -4.69 -4.01
C PHE A 26 -13.38 -5.20 -3.09
N PHE A 27 -14.02 -4.31 -2.32
CA PHE A 27 -15.14 -4.67 -1.45
C PHE A 27 -16.32 -5.24 -2.24
N SER A 28 -16.65 -4.66 -3.40
CA SER A 28 -17.77 -5.15 -4.21
C SER A 28 -17.55 -6.59 -4.71
N LYS A 29 -16.32 -6.96 -5.04
CA LYS A 29 -15.93 -8.31 -5.43
C LYS A 29 -16.06 -9.28 -4.25
N ILE A 30 -15.54 -8.91 -3.07
CA ILE A 30 -15.62 -9.74 -1.86
C ILE A 30 -17.08 -9.95 -1.44
N THR A 31 -17.89 -8.88 -1.36
CA THR A 31 -19.30 -8.97 -0.99
C THR A 31 -20.06 -9.94 -1.89
N ARG A 32 -19.72 -9.98 -3.17
CA ARG A 32 -20.31 -10.93 -4.13
C ARG A 32 -19.87 -12.37 -3.87
N ALA A 33 -18.59 -12.59 -3.57
CA ALA A 33 -18.06 -13.93 -3.28
C ALA A 33 -18.62 -14.53 -1.98
N VAL A 34 -18.90 -13.70 -0.98
CA VAL A 34 -19.48 -14.15 0.30
C VAL A 34 -21.01 -14.24 0.30
N ALA A 35 -21.68 -13.76 -0.76
CA ALA A 35 -23.14 -13.70 -0.81
C ALA A 35 -23.75 -15.11 -0.74
N GLY A 36 -24.57 -15.36 0.28
CA GLY A 36 -25.19 -16.67 0.50
C GLY A 36 -24.29 -17.69 1.20
N LYS A 37 -23.06 -17.33 1.58
CA LYS A 37 -22.15 -18.15 2.38
C LYS A 37 -22.17 -17.70 3.84
N SER A 38 -22.17 -18.65 4.77
CA SER A 38 -22.17 -18.41 6.22
C SER A 38 -20.82 -18.67 6.89
N LYS A 39 -19.90 -19.33 6.18
CA LYS A 39 -18.57 -19.69 6.67
C LYS A 39 -17.53 -19.50 5.57
N VAL A 40 -16.28 -19.38 6.00
CA VAL A 40 -15.12 -19.46 5.13
C VAL A 40 -14.82 -20.94 4.83
N ASP A 41 -14.96 -21.31 3.56
CA ASP A 41 -14.69 -22.64 2.99
C ASP A 41 -13.67 -22.53 1.84
N ASP A 42 -13.14 -23.67 1.38
CA ASP A 42 -12.13 -23.74 0.32
C ASP A 42 -12.61 -23.01 -0.96
N ASP A 43 -13.86 -23.23 -1.36
CA ASP A 43 -14.47 -22.53 -2.50
C ASP A 43 -14.45 -21.00 -2.34
N LEU A 44 -14.63 -20.47 -1.12
CA LEU A 44 -14.56 -19.02 -0.88
C LEU A 44 -13.11 -18.52 -0.95
N LEU A 45 -12.15 -19.31 -0.51
CA LEU A 45 -10.74 -18.97 -0.56
C LEU A 45 -10.21 -18.97 -2.00
N ASP A 46 -10.65 -19.91 -2.83
CA ASP A 46 -10.38 -19.92 -4.28
C ASP A 46 -10.92 -18.64 -4.96
N ASN A 47 -12.17 -18.26 -4.65
CA ASN A 47 -12.74 -17.01 -5.15
C ASN A 47 -11.96 -15.78 -4.68
N LEU A 48 -11.48 -15.81 -3.43
CA LEU A 48 -10.68 -14.72 -2.88
C LEU A 48 -9.31 -14.62 -3.55
N GLU A 49 -8.69 -15.74 -3.89
CA GLU A 49 -7.45 -15.77 -4.68
C GLU A 49 -7.64 -15.05 -6.02
N GLU A 50 -8.68 -15.41 -6.77
CA GLU A 50 -8.99 -14.76 -8.05
C GLU A 50 -9.22 -13.24 -7.89
N ILE A 51 -9.90 -12.85 -6.82
CA ILE A 51 -10.15 -11.43 -6.51
C ILE A 51 -8.84 -10.69 -6.25
N LEU A 52 -7.92 -11.26 -5.48
CA LEU A 52 -6.62 -10.65 -5.15
C LEU A 52 -5.73 -10.54 -6.39
N VAL A 53 -5.64 -11.61 -7.20
CA VAL A 53 -4.88 -11.61 -8.45
C VAL A 53 -5.43 -10.58 -9.44
N SER A 54 -6.76 -10.55 -9.63
CA SER A 54 -7.43 -9.57 -10.49
C SER A 54 -7.45 -8.13 -9.94
N SER A 55 -6.88 -7.91 -8.77
CA SER A 55 -6.74 -6.59 -8.12
C SER A 55 -5.26 -6.16 -8.00
N ASP A 56 -4.39 -6.70 -8.86
CA ASP A 56 -2.98 -6.33 -8.99
C ASP A 56 -2.09 -6.62 -7.77
N VAL A 57 -2.48 -7.57 -6.90
CA VAL A 57 -1.67 -7.97 -5.73
C VAL A 57 -0.46 -8.83 -6.13
N GLY A 58 -0.54 -9.52 -7.27
CA GLY A 58 0.47 -10.45 -7.76
C GLY A 58 0.28 -11.87 -7.20
N VAL A 59 0.70 -12.87 -7.98
CA VAL A 59 0.47 -14.30 -7.68
C VAL A 59 1.15 -14.72 -6.39
N ASP A 60 2.46 -14.49 -6.25
CA ASP A 60 3.23 -14.92 -5.08
C ASP A 60 2.73 -14.32 -3.77
N THR A 61 2.34 -13.03 -3.80
CA THR A 61 1.79 -12.35 -2.62
C THR A 61 0.41 -12.89 -2.29
N THR A 62 -0.41 -13.15 -3.31
CA THR A 62 -1.75 -13.70 -3.12
C THR A 62 -1.69 -15.08 -2.46
N LEU A 63 -0.84 -15.99 -2.98
CA LEU A 63 -0.67 -17.32 -2.41
C LEU A 63 -0.29 -17.24 -0.92
N LYS A 64 0.66 -16.37 -0.56
CA LYS A 64 1.04 -16.15 0.84
C LYS A 64 -0.11 -15.65 1.72
N ILE A 65 -0.99 -14.79 1.17
CA ILE A 65 -2.17 -14.30 1.90
C ILE A 65 -3.16 -15.44 2.12
N ILE A 66 -3.45 -16.24 1.08
CA ILE A 66 -4.41 -17.34 1.15
C ILE A 66 -3.94 -18.42 2.14
N GLU A 67 -2.69 -18.88 2.03
CA GLU A 67 -2.12 -19.88 2.95
C GLU A 67 -2.21 -19.45 4.42
N ARG A 68 -2.02 -18.16 4.71
CA ARG A 68 -2.15 -17.61 6.07
C ARG A 68 -3.57 -17.60 6.57
N ILE A 69 -4.52 -17.23 5.70
CA ILE A 69 -5.95 -17.24 6.02
C ILE A 69 -6.41 -18.69 6.26
N GLU A 70 -6.05 -19.63 5.39
CA GLU A 70 -6.33 -21.07 5.56
C GLU A 70 -5.82 -21.59 6.91
N ALA A 71 -4.55 -21.34 7.22
CA ALA A 71 -3.95 -21.76 8.48
C ALA A 71 -4.68 -21.16 9.69
N ARG A 72 -5.20 -19.94 9.58
CA ARG A 72 -5.95 -19.26 10.66
C ARG A 72 -7.36 -19.83 10.79
N VAL A 73 -8.07 -20.03 9.69
CA VAL A 73 -9.40 -20.67 9.66
C VAL A 73 -9.32 -22.09 10.23
N ALA A 74 -8.28 -22.85 9.89
CA ALA A 74 -8.06 -24.20 10.41
C ALA A 74 -7.83 -24.22 11.94
N ARG A 75 -7.18 -23.19 12.50
CA ARG A 75 -6.99 -23.04 13.96
C ARG A 75 -8.27 -22.62 14.67
N ASP A 76 -8.98 -21.64 14.12
CA ASP A 76 -10.09 -20.96 14.81
C ASP A 76 -11.43 -21.71 14.67
N LYS A 77 -11.48 -22.79 13.88
CA LYS A 77 -12.60 -23.76 13.65
C LYS A 77 -13.90 -23.18 13.10
N TYR A 78 -14.22 -21.92 13.38
CA TYR A 78 -15.37 -21.21 12.82
C TYR A 78 -14.97 -19.75 12.56
N VAL A 79 -14.93 -19.40 11.27
CA VAL A 79 -14.75 -18.02 10.83
C VAL A 79 -15.96 -17.65 9.99
N GLY A 80 -16.69 -16.63 10.44
CA GLY A 80 -17.82 -16.08 9.70
C GLY A 80 -17.34 -15.28 8.49
N THR A 81 -18.15 -15.21 7.45
CA THR A 81 -17.85 -14.40 6.25
C THR A 81 -17.71 -12.91 6.55
N ASP A 82 -18.40 -12.42 7.59
CA ASP A 82 -18.31 -11.04 8.08
C ASP A 82 -16.91 -10.68 8.62
N GLU A 83 -16.16 -11.68 9.09
CA GLU A 83 -14.82 -11.51 9.66
C GLU A 83 -13.72 -11.55 8.59
N LEU A 84 -14.03 -12.07 7.39
CA LEU A 84 -13.07 -12.27 6.31
C LEU A 84 -12.33 -10.98 5.93
N THR A 85 -13.05 -9.86 5.90
CA THR A 85 -12.45 -8.55 5.58
C THR A 85 -11.44 -8.12 6.63
N SER A 86 -11.73 -8.37 7.91
CA SER A 86 -10.81 -8.05 9.01
C SER A 86 -9.58 -8.95 8.98
N LEU A 87 -9.80 -10.25 8.75
CA LEU A 87 -8.73 -11.24 8.59
C LEU A 87 -7.76 -10.86 7.46
N LEU A 88 -8.30 -10.56 6.27
CA LEU A 88 -7.51 -10.08 5.13
C LEU A 88 -6.67 -8.87 5.48
N ARG A 89 -7.29 -7.86 6.11
CA ARG A 89 -6.60 -6.65 6.52
C ARG A 89 -5.44 -6.95 7.47
N ASP A 90 -5.68 -7.82 8.45
CA ASP A 90 -4.68 -8.17 9.46
C ASP A 90 -3.50 -8.93 8.82
N GLU A 91 -3.78 -9.94 7.98
CA GLU A 91 -2.73 -10.74 7.32
C GLU A 91 -1.92 -9.91 6.32
N ILE A 92 -2.58 -9.05 5.54
CA ILE A 92 -1.88 -8.12 4.63
C ILE A 92 -1.00 -7.14 5.43
N SER A 93 -1.50 -6.62 6.55
CA SER A 93 -0.73 -5.71 7.40
C SER A 93 0.50 -6.40 7.99
N LEU A 94 0.35 -7.64 8.46
CA LEU A 94 1.46 -8.45 8.98
C LEU A 94 2.51 -8.71 7.89
N LEU A 95 2.08 -9.16 6.70
CA LEU A 95 2.98 -9.40 5.55
C LEU A 95 3.78 -8.15 5.16
N LEU A 96 3.16 -6.97 5.21
CA LEU A 96 3.86 -5.71 4.91
C LEU A 96 4.90 -5.35 5.97
N THR A 97 4.68 -5.71 7.24
CA THR A 97 5.61 -5.43 8.34
C THR A 97 6.74 -6.44 8.48
N GLU A 98 6.58 -7.68 8.02
CA GLU A 98 7.60 -8.73 8.12
C GLU A 98 8.85 -8.47 7.28
N ASN A 99 8.73 -7.68 6.22
CA ASN A 99 9.85 -7.39 5.32
C ASN A 99 10.90 -6.43 5.89
N ASN A 100 10.92 -6.19 7.21
CA ASN A 100 11.93 -5.37 7.92
C ASN A 100 12.29 -4.09 7.16
N SER A 101 11.29 -3.37 6.67
CA SER A 101 11.48 -1.96 6.39
C SER A 101 11.63 -1.30 7.76
N ASP A 102 12.87 -1.00 8.13
CA ASP A 102 13.22 -0.19 9.30
C ASP A 102 12.14 0.86 9.51
N ASP A 103 11.60 0.85 10.73
CA ASP A 103 10.49 1.67 11.21
C ASP A 103 10.31 2.93 10.36
N LEU A 104 9.13 3.04 9.72
CA LEU A 104 8.61 4.16 8.92
C LEU A 104 8.50 5.46 9.73
N SER A 105 9.58 5.83 10.40
CA SER A 105 9.87 7.17 10.88
C SER A 105 9.83 8.11 9.69
N GLU A 106 9.42 9.36 9.92
CA GLU A 106 9.53 10.37 8.88
C GLU A 106 10.93 10.31 8.27
N PHE A 107 11.02 10.15 6.95
CA PHE A 107 12.29 10.24 6.26
C PHE A 107 12.94 11.57 6.62
N ASN A 108 14.02 11.48 7.38
CA ASN A 108 14.84 12.60 7.79
C ASN A 108 16.15 12.53 7.03
N LEU A 109 16.60 13.69 6.56
CA LEU A 109 17.89 13.77 5.89
C LEU A 109 19.00 13.46 6.92
N PRO A 110 19.99 12.62 6.56
CA PRO A 110 21.11 12.33 7.45
C PRO A 110 21.79 13.62 7.93
N GLU A 111 22.02 13.74 9.23
CA GLU A 111 22.72 14.89 9.79
C GLU A 111 24.19 14.93 9.34
N GLY A 112 24.77 16.13 9.27
CA GLY A 112 26.20 16.34 9.00
C GLY A 112 26.66 16.19 7.53
N LYS A 113 25.84 15.64 6.62
CA LYS A 113 26.18 15.54 5.19
C LYS A 113 25.37 16.54 4.35
N LYS A 114 26.04 17.57 3.83
CA LYS A 114 25.45 18.57 2.93
C LYS A 114 26.35 18.79 1.70
N PRO A 115 25.79 18.83 0.46
CA PRO A 115 24.39 18.61 0.12
C PRO A 115 24.00 17.12 0.20
N TYR A 116 22.75 16.84 0.54
CA TYR A 116 22.17 15.51 0.33
C TYR A 116 21.68 15.40 -1.11
N VAL A 117 22.25 14.48 -1.89
CA VAL A 117 21.96 14.35 -3.32
C VAL A 117 20.93 13.23 -3.53
N MET A 118 19.80 13.58 -4.13
CA MET A 118 18.75 12.62 -4.53
C MET A 118 18.68 12.51 -6.04
N MET A 119 18.84 11.29 -6.54
CA MET A 119 18.65 10.97 -7.95
C MET A 119 17.32 10.25 -8.12
N VAL A 120 16.40 10.85 -8.88
CA VAL A 120 15.09 10.26 -9.19
C VAL A 120 15.16 9.59 -10.55
N VAL A 121 14.83 8.30 -10.60
CA VAL A 121 14.90 7.46 -11.81
C VAL A 121 13.54 6.84 -12.12
N GLY A 122 13.31 6.45 -13.37
CA GLY A 122 12.07 5.79 -13.81
C GLY A 122 11.75 6.02 -15.29
N VAL A 123 10.76 5.30 -15.82
CA VAL A 123 10.33 5.40 -17.23
C VAL A 123 9.52 6.68 -17.50
N ASN A 124 9.21 6.96 -18.77
CA ASN A 124 8.41 8.13 -19.14
C ASN A 124 6.96 7.99 -18.69
N GLY A 125 6.34 9.09 -18.23
CA GLY A 125 4.93 9.13 -17.86
C GLY A 125 4.58 8.74 -16.42
N VAL A 126 5.53 8.17 -15.64
CA VAL A 126 5.27 7.77 -14.23
C VAL A 126 5.24 8.93 -13.23
N GLY A 127 5.40 10.17 -13.70
CA GLY A 127 5.32 11.37 -12.85
C GLY A 127 6.62 11.75 -12.12
N LYS A 128 7.80 11.46 -12.68
CA LYS A 128 9.12 11.81 -12.10
C LYS A 128 9.23 13.30 -11.76
N THR A 129 9.12 14.20 -12.75
CA THR A 129 9.23 15.65 -12.56
C THR A 129 8.19 16.20 -11.59
N THR A 130 6.94 15.69 -11.66
CA THR A 130 5.87 16.03 -10.71
C THR A 130 6.22 15.63 -9.27
N THR A 131 6.82 14.45 -9.08
CA THR A 131 7.24 13.96 -7.77
C THR A 131 8.42 14.76 -7.23
N ILE A 132 9.38 15.14 -8.08
CA ILE A 132 10.48 16.06 -7.72
C ILE A 132 9.92 17.39 -7.19
N GLY A 133 8.93 17.98 -7.87
CA GLY A 133 8.30 19.23 -7.43
C GLY A 133 7.59 19.10 -6.08
N LYS A 134 6.84 18.00 -5.86
CA LYS A 134 6.19 17.70 -4.58
C LYS A 134 7.22 17.55 -3.45
N LEU A 135 8.30 16.81 -3.70
CA LEU A 135 9.38 16.60 -2.73
C LEU A 135 10.11 17.91 -2.40
N ALA A 136 10.43 18.72 -3.41
CA ALA A 136 11.06 20.03 -3.23
C ALA A 136 10.19 20.96 -2.38
N TYR A 137 8.88 20.98 -2.61
CA TYR A 137 7.94 21.74 -1.81
C TYR A 137 7.89 21.26 -0.35
N GLN A 138 7.86 19.94 -0.11
CA GLN A 138 7.90 19.36 1.24
C GLN A 138 9.20 19.70 1.98
N LEU A 139 10.36 19.57 1.32
CA LEU A 139 11.66 19.88 1.93
C LEU A 139 11.80 21.38 2.22
N LYS A 140 11.31 22.25 1.33
CA LYS A 140 11.27 23.70 1.56
C LYS A 140 10.38 24.07 2.75
N GLN A 141 9.23 23.42 2.90
CA GLN A 141 8.37 23.59 4.09
C GLN A 141 9.04 23.13 5.39
N LYS A 142 9.92 22.12 5.32
CA LYS A 142 10.77 21.68 6.44
C LYS A 142 12.00 22.59 6.68
N GLY A 143 12.15 23.68 5.93
CA GLY A 143 13.22 24.67 6.12
C GLY A 143 14.54 24.37 5.40
N TYR A 144 14.59 23.35 4.53
CA TYR A 144 15.80 23.04 3.76
C TYR A 144 15.99 23.97 2.56
N SER A 145 17.25 24.28 2.24
CA SER A 145 17.61 24.86 0.94
C SER A 145 17.63 23.75 -0.11
N VAL A 146 16.88 23.94 -1.20
CA VAL A 146 16.67 22.93 -2.24
C VAL A 146 17.18 23.46 -3.57
N TYR A 147 18.00 22.66 -4.25
CA TYR A 147 18.47 22.90 -5.62
C TYR A 147 17.95 21.78 -6.52
N LEU A 148 17.48 22.14 -7.72
CA LEU A 148 17.00 21.19 -8.71
C LEU A 148 17.96 21.15 -9.90
N GLY A 149 18.39 19.96 -10.29
CA GLY A 149 19.16 19.72 -11.51
C GLY A 149 18.26 19.14 -12.60
N ALA A 150 18.09 19.88 -13.71
CA ALA A 150 17.32 19.42 -14.87
C ALA A 150 18.16 18.49 -15.75
N ALA A 151 18.38 17.27 -15.27
CA ALA A 151 19.20 16.27 -15.95
C ALA A 151 18.42 15.37 -16.94
N ASP A 152 17.10 15.49 -17.03
CA ASP A 152 16.30 14.82 -18.06
C ASP A 152 16.37 15.64 -19.36
N THR A 153 17.43 15.45 -20.15
CA THR A 153 17.71 16.26 -21.34
C THR A 153 17.28 15.60 -22.65
N PHE A 154 16.64 14.43 -22.59
CA PHE A 154 16.25 13.69 -23.79
C PHE A 154 15.00 14.29 -24.45
N ARG A 155 14.08 14.87 -23.67
CA ARG A 155 12.85 15.50 -24.18
C ARG A 155 12.88 17.00 -23.88
N ALA A 156 12.58 17.82 -24.89
CA ALA A 156 12.57 19.27 -24.76
C ALA A 156 11.57 19.82 -23.73
N ALA A 157 10.53 19.04 -23.39
CA ALA A 157 9.50 19.39 -22.41
C ALA A 157 9.64 18.65 -21.07
N ALA A 158 10.80 18.04 -20.81
CA ALA A 158 11.08 17.32 -19.57
C ALA A 158 11.24 18.23 -18.34
#